data_AF-A0A4V1NRE9-F1
#
_entry.id   AF-A0A4V1NRE9-F1
#
_cell.length_a   1.000
_cell.length_b   1.000
_cell.length_c   1.000
_cell.angle_alpha   90.00
_cell.angle_beta   90.00
_cell.angle_gamma   90.00
#
_symmetry.space_group_name_H-M   'P 1'
#
loop_
_entity.id
_entity.type
_entity.pdbx_description
1 polymer ?
#
loop_
_entity_poly.entity_id
_entity_poly.type
_entity_poly.pdbx_seq_one_letter_code
_entity_poly.pdbx_strand_id
1 'polypeptide(L)'
;MKKKIIVFLIIISVLATTGCNGFKRENAKEGGTDLETVLDMEKLEDGGFYVLRGDEYEKLYVQDTNYELSDSSPTSPNVQHTLWYKDDWKKVPTLYKGDQLIYKTTNTLDETFSMERFEYVGYTIGISNLKETESGRFAFETSSDSMNINMNSDAAPLSELSTETAIIDQIGGAYLRAGNVSSGGCILGLSKGKTYLAEVYAGTIMHEYKLKADYIALTSMEVYKSVDYDFMQSEIITVNIPEYFNSGYYMINNYGLVRYVNGTSYDENTDFNVPNVEASEDVESMDTENENLVSNDEQTKDDVKKETVSIKKDGAYLIKVSYVNNESGDGVPSAVVYNDEKAYQLNEDTSKESLSKEMELKKGDYTLEITGLKEREYTYSIEEKASFEAEADNG
;
A
#
# COMPACT_ATOMS: atom_id res chain seq x y z
N MET A 1 -75.68 -20.17 30.10
CA MET A 1 -74.89 -19.03 30.63
C MET A 1 -73.71 -18.80 29.69
N LYS A 2 -73.55 -17.56 29.24
CA LYS A 2 -72.66 -17.13 28.14
C LYS A 2 -71.20 -17.28 28.55
N LYS A 3 -70.41 -18.12 27.86
CA LYS A 3 -68.94 -18.09 27.95
C LYS A 3 -68.42 -17.22 26.81
N LYS A 4 -67.80 -16.10 27.20
CA LYS A 4 -67.20 -15.11 26.30
C LYS A 4 -65.96 -15.72 25.64
N ILE A 5 -65.92 -15.65 24.32
CA ILE A 5 -64.72 -15.88 23.51
C ILE A 5 -63.84 -14.63 23.67
N ILE A 6 -62.60 -14.82 24.14
CA ILE A 6 -61.54 -13.81 24.04
C ILE A 6 -60.48 -14.44 23.13
N VAL A 7 -60.44 -13.96 21.89
CA VAL A 7 -59.37 -14.23 20.93
C VAL A 7 -58.24 -13.27 21.30
N PHE A 8 -57.11 -13.80 21.77
CA PHE A 8 -55.87 -13.03 21.91
C PHE A 8 -54.99 -13.34 20.70
N LEU A 9 -54.98 -12.42 19.74
CA LEU A 9 -54.14 -12.47 18.55
C LEU A 9 -52.76 -11.93 18.96
N ILE A 10 -51.81 -12.82 19.25
CA ILE A 10 -50.40 -12.44 19.43
C ILE A 10 -49.78 -12.39 18.03
N ILE A 11 -49.63 -11.16 17.53
CA ILE A 11 -48.82 -10.84 16.35
C ILE A 11 -47.36 -11.07 16.77
N ILE A 12 -46.80 -12.20 16.35
CA ILE A 12 -45.34 -12.42 16.38
C ILE A 12 -44.79 -11.59 15.22
N SER A 13 -44.32 -10.37 15.52
CA SER A 13 -43.43 -9.64 14.64
C SER A 13 -42.12 -10.41 14.59
N VAL A 14 -41.98 -11.29 13.59
CA VAL A 14 -40.68 -11.79 13.17
C VAL A 14 -39.95 -10.60 12.56
N LEU A 15 -39.18 -9.90 13.40
CA LEU A 15 -38.05 -9.12 12.94
C LEU A 15 -37.12 -10.12 12.27
N ALA A 16 -37.28 -10.28 10.96
CA ALA A 16 -36.24 -10.84 10.12
C ALA A 16 -35.10 -9.82 10.16
N THR A 17 -34.25 -9.93 11.18
CA THR A 17 -32.88 -9.46 11.06
C THR A 17 -32.29 -10.28 9.92
N THR A 18 -32.25 -9.69 8.73
CA THR A 18 -31.35 -10.12 7.66
C THR A 18 -29.95 -9.90 8.19
N GLY A 19 -29.46 -10.87 8.97
CA GLY A 19 -28.04 -10.99 9.23
C GLY A 19 -27.40 -11.19 7.88
N CYS A 20 -26.63 -10.20 7.42
CA CYS A 20 -25.60 -10.43 6.43
C CYS A 20 -24.78 -11.60 6.97
N ASN A 21 -24.92 -12.78 6.38
CA ASN A 21 -24.05 -13.90 6.69
C ASN A 21 -22.71 -13.54 6.08
N GLY A 22 -21.90 -12.90 6.91
CA GLY A 22 -20.49 -12.68 6.68
C GLY A 22 -19.78 -13.96 6.27
N PHE A 23 -18.95 -13.84 5.23
CA PHE A 23 -18.11 -14.90 4.72
C PHE A 23 -17.04 -15.22 5.77
N LYS A 24 -17.31 -16.17 6.66
CA LYS A 24 -16.30 -16.71 7.56
C LYS A 24 -15.42 -17.70 6.80
N ARG A 25 -14.22 -17.26 6.42
CA ARG A 25 -13.17 -18.18 6.00
C ARG A 25 -12.76 -19.04 7.19
N GLU A 26 -13.02 -20.34 7.11
CA GLU A 26 -12.31 -21.31 7.94
C GLU A 26 -10.82 -21.17 7.54
N ASN A 27 -9.93 -20.85 8.50
CA ASN A 27 -8.50 -20.66 8.25
C ASN A 27 -8.01 -21.62 7.16
N ALA A 28 -7.37 -21.07 6.12
CA ALA A 28 -6.89 -21.84 4.98
C ALA A 28 -6.25 -23.13 5.49
N LYS A 29 -6.90 -24.28 5.23
CA LYS A 29 -6.38 -25.58 5.64
C LYS A 29 -4.97 -25.70 5.09
N GLU A 30 -4.03 -26.18 5.91
CA GLU A 30 -2.70 -26.59 5.47
C GLU A 30 -2.87 -27.52 4.25
N GLY A 31 -2.66 -26.99 3.06
CA GLY A 31 -3.02 -27.65 1.81
C GLY A 31 -2.37 -26.94 0.63
N GLY A 32 -1.26 -27.52 0.17
CA GLY A 32 -0.53 -27.08 -1.02
C GLY A 32 0.30 -25.81 -0.83
N THR A 33 1.42 -25.73 -1.54
CA THR A 33 2.17 -24.46 -1.68
C THR A 33 1.79 -23.74 -2.97
N ASP A 34 1.02 -24.37 -3.86
CA ASP A 34 0.73 -23.87 -5.20
C ASP A 34 -0.64 -23.18 -5.26
N LEU A 35 -0.83 -22.40 -6.33
CA LEU A 35 -2.08 -21.72 -6.67
C LEU A 35 -3.25 -22.71 -6.70
N GLU A 36 -4.34 -22.37 -6.01
CA GLU A 36 -5.55 -23.19 -5.99
C GLU A 36 -6.32 -22.97 -7.29
N THR A 37 -6.32 -23.99 -8.15
CA THR A 37 -7.04 -24.00 -9.44
C THR A 37 -8.16 -25.00 -9.41
N VAL A 38 -9.38 -24.54 -9.71
CA VAL A 38 -10.55 -25.38 -9.90
C VAL A 38 -10.79 -25.53 -11.40
N LEU A 39 -11.15 -26.74 -11.86
CA LEU A 39 -11.44 -27.04 -13.28
C LEU A 39 -12.93 -27.31 -13.54
N ASP A 40 -13.73 -27.31 -12.47
CA ASP A 40 -15.13 -27.67 -12.47
C ASP A 40 -15.92 -26.59 -11.74
N MET A 41 -16.69 -25.83 -12.52
CA MET A 41 -17.42 -24.67 -12.05
C MET A 41 -18.38 -24.98 -10.89
N GLU A 42 -18.94 -26.20 -10.85
CA GLU A 42 -19.85 -26.64 -9.79
C GLU A 42 -19.14 -26.78 -8.42
N LYS A 43 -17.80 -26.84 -8.41
CA LYS A 43 -16.98 -26.93 -7.20
C LYS A 43 -16.51 -25.59 -6.68
N LEU A 44 -16.85 -24.49 -7.36
CA LEU A 44 -16.53 -23.16 -6.88
C LEU A 44 -17.30 -22.88 -5.58
N GLU A 45 -16.58 -22.34 -4.60
CA GLU A 45 -17.15 -21.95 -3.31
C GLU A 45 -18.15 -20.81 -3.46
N ASP A 46 -19.26 -20.91 -2.72
CA ASP A 46 -20.21 -19.80 -2.57
C ASP A 46 -19.52 -18.62 -1.85
N GLY A 47 -19.67 -17.41 -2.38
CA GLY A 47 -18.93 -16.23 -1.92
C GLY A 47 -17.49 -16.16 -2.44
N GLY A 48 -17.07 -17.04 -3.36
CA GLY A 48 -15.71 -17.10 -3.85
C GLY A 48 -15.42 -16.17 -5.03
N PHE A 49 -14.21 -15.60 -5.05
CA PHE A 49 -13.65 -14.86 -6.18
C PHE A 49 -12.55 -15.66 -6.88
N TYR A 50 -12.57 -15.63 -8.22
CA TYR A 50 -11.62 -16.38 -9.05
C TYR A 50 -11.19 -15.57 -10.28
N VAL A 51 -9.96 -15.76 -10.73
CA VAL A 51 -9.54 -15.41 -12.09
C VAL A 51 -9.92 -16.56 -13.02
N LEU A 52 -10.73 -16.28 -14.03
CA LEU A 52 -11.09 -17.20 -15.09
C LEU A 52 -10.15 -17.01 -16.28
N ARG A 53 -9.43 -18.09 -16.63
CA ARG A 53 -8.58 -18.16 -17.82
C ARG A 53 -8.85 -19.45 -18.57
N GLY A 54 -9.49 -19.35 -19.73
CA GLY A 54 -9.96 -20.54 -20.45
C GLY A 54 -11.00 -21.29 -19.62
N ASP A 55 -10.69 -22.52 -19.22
CA ASP A 55 -11.55 -23.36 -18.38
C ASP A 55 -11.04 -23.50 -16.93
N GLU A 56 -10.03 -22.70 -16.55
CA GLU A 56 -9.39 -22.73 -15.23
C GLU A 56 -9.88 -21.56 -14.35
N TYR A 57 -10.21 -21.88 -13.10
CA TYR A 57 -10.65 -20.93 -12.08
C TYR A 57 -9.59 -20.84 -10.98
N GLU A 58 -8.76 -19.81 -11.03
CA GLU A 58 -7.70 -19.56 -10.06
C GLU A 58 -8.23 -18.75 -8.88
N LYS A 59 -8.27 -19.34 -7.68
CA LYS A 59 -8.85 -18.69 -6.50
C LYS A 59 -7.97 -17.56 -5.98
N LEU A 60 -8.59 -16.45 -5.61
CA LEU A 60 -7.89 -15.33 -4.96
C LEU A 60 -7.35 -15.75 -3.59
N TYR A 61 -6.25 -15.16 -3.17
CA TYR A 61 -5.50 -15.62 -2.00
C TYR A 61 -5.07 -14.49 -1.07
N VAL A 62 -5.23 -14.71 0.24
CA VAL A 62 -4.70 -13.88 1.33
C VAL A 62 -4.38 -14.79 2.51
N GLN A 63 -3.37 -14.44 3.31
CA GLN A 63 -3.06 -15.16 4.54
C GLN A 63 -2.68 -14.22 5.68
N ASP A 64 -1.42 -13.80 5.76
CA ASP A 64 -0.91 -13.05 6.90
C ASP A 64 -1.22 -11.55 6.71
N THR A 65 -2.00 -11.00 7.64
CA THR A 65 -2.36 -9.58 7.70
C THR A 65 -2.04 -9.03 9.07
N ASN A 66 -1.76 -7.72 9.16
CA ASN A 66 -1.61 -7.03 10.45
C ASN A 66 -2.94 -6.43 10.97
N TYR A 67 -4.06 -6.87 10.41
CA TYR A 67 -5.41 -6.42 10.74
C TYR A 67 -6.38 -7.58 10.58
N GLU A 68 -7.52 -7.52 11.28
CA GLU A 68 -8.57 -8.53 11.11
C GLU A 68 -9.32 -8.31 9.80
N LEU A 69 -9.39 -9.35 8.97
CA LEU A 69 -10.25 -9.34 7.79
C LEU A 69 -11.71 -9.31 8.24
N SER A 70 -12.44 -8.30 7.80
CA SER A 70 -13.87 -8.14 8.10
C SER A 70 -14.73 -8.39 6.86
N ASP A 71 -15.97 -8.81 7.08
CA ASP A 71 -16.98 -8.95 6.03
C ASP A 71 -17.38 -7.61 5.40
N SER A 72 -17.07 -6.49 6.05
CA SER A 72 -17.27 -5.17 5.48
C SER A 72 -16.15 -4.83 4.51
N SER A 73 -16.53 -4.49 3.29
CA SER A 73 -15.64 -3.94 2.28
C SER A 73 -15.03 -2.61 2.73
N PRO A 74 -13.71 -2.39 2.52
CA PRO A 74 -13.07 -1.14 2.89
C PRO A 74 -13.67 0.03 2.09
N THR A 75 -13.76 1.20 2.72
CA THR A 75 -14.32 2.42 2.12
C THR A 75 -13.29 3.51 1.84
N SER A 76 -12.10 3.36 2.41
CA SER A 76 -10.95 4.25 2.25
C SER A 76 -9.69 3.43 2.50
N PRO A 77 -8.55 3.79 1.88
CA PRO A 77 -7.29 3.12 2.18
C PRO A 77 -6.93 3.32 3.65
N ASN A 78 -6.27 2.32 4.23
CA ASN A 78 -5.69 2.43 5.55
C ASN A 78 -4.22 2.06 5.45
N VAL A 79 -3.34 3.04 5.41
CA VAL A 79 -1.88 2.82 5.28
C VAL A 79 -1.29 1.90 6.36
N GLN A 80 -2.00 1.70 7.48
CA GLN A 80 -1.60 0.75 8.51
C GLN A 80 -1.90 -0.71 8.15
N HIS A 81 -2.73 -0.99 7.15
CA HIS A 81 -3.00 -2.34 6.66
C HIS A 81 -1.80 -2.86 5.86
N THR A 82 -1.20 -3.93 6.35
CA THR A 82 -0.09 -4.64 5.73
C THR A 82 -0.47 -6.09 5.49
N LEU A 83 -0.16 -6.58 4.29
CA LEU A 83 -0.21 -7.99 3.93
C LEU A 83 1.22 -8.55 3.89
N TRP A 84 1.40 -9.76 4.38
CA TRP A 84 2.66 -10.48 4.33
C TRP A 84 2.52 -11.80 3.57
N TYR A 85 3.51 -12.08 2.72
CA TYR A 85 3.59 -13.33 1.97
C TYR A 85 5.01 -13.89 2.00
N LYS A 86 5.15 -15.20 2.01
CA LYS A 86 6.43 -15.92 1.94
C LYS A 86 6.42 -16.90 0.77
N ASP A 87 6.42 -18.19 1.06
CA ASP A 87 6.40 -19.26 0.05
C ASP A 87 5.02 -19.40 -0.59
N ASP A 88 4.00 -18.79 0.01
CA ASP A 88 2.63 -18.72 -0.46
C ASP A 88 2.38 -17.53 -1.40
N TRP A 89 3.36 -16.66 -1.65
CA TRP A 89 3.25 -15.59 -2.65
C TRP A 89 2.84 -16.11 -4.04
N LYS A 90 3.29 -17.33 -4.40
CA LYS A 90 2.89 -18.01 -5.64
C LYS A 90 1.43 -18.43 -5.71
N LYS A 91 0.69 -18.35 -4.59
CA LYS A 91 -0.75 -18.61 -4.55
C LYS A 91 -1.58 -17.40 -4.96
N VAL A 92 -0.97 -16.21 -5.09
CA VAL A 92 -1.67 -15.02 -5.59
C VAL A 92 -1.85 -15.15 -7.11
N PRO A 93 -3.09 -15.30 -7.61
CA PRO A 93 -3.33 -15.41 -9.05
C PRO A 93 -2.98 -14.12 -9.78
N THR A 94 -2.76 -14.24 -11.08
CA THR A 94 -2.55 -13.08 -11.95
C THR A 94 -3.76 -12.91 -12.84
N LEU A 95 -4.34 -11.72 -12.88
CA LEU A 95 -5.42 -11.32 -13.78
C LEU A 95 -4.80 -10.47 -14.90
N TYR A 96 -4.63 -11.04 -16.09
CA TYR A 96 -4.17 -10.29 -17.26
C TYR A 96 -5.32 -9.53 -17.90
N LYS A 97 -4.99 -8.52 -18.70
CA LYS A 97 -5.98 -7.82 -19.52
C LYS A 97 -6.65 -8.81 -20.48
N GLY A 98 -7.96 -8.98 -20.34
CA GLY A 98 -8.78 -9.94 -21.11
C GLY A 98 -9.13 -11.23 -20.37
N ASP A 99 -8.46 -11.54 -19.26
CA ASP A 99 -8.95 -12.52 -18.30
C ASP A 99 -10.19 -11.95 -17.57
N GLN A 100 -11.00 -12.79 -16.95
CA GLN A 100 -12.20 -12.35 -16.22
C GLN A 100 -12.04 -12.56 -14.71
N LEU A 101 -12.36 -11.54 -13.91
CA LEU A 101 -12.57 -11.71 -12.47
C LEU A 101 -14.02 -12.14 -12.25
N ILE A 102 -14.25 -13.33 -11.72
CA ILE A 102 -15.60 -13.85 -11.48
C ILE A 102 -15.90 -13.95 -9.98
N TYR A 103 -17.19 -13.84 -9.65
CA TYR A 103 -17.72 -14.03 -8.32
C TYR A 103 -18.88 -15.01 -8.35
N LYS A 104 -18.83 -16.05 -7.50
CA LYS A 104 -19.91 -17.04 -7.37
C LYS A 104 -20.73 -16.77 -6.12
N THR A 105 -22.05 -16.66 -6.26
CA THR A 105 -22.95 -16.57 -5.11
C THR A 105 -24.36 -17.12 -5.41
N THR A 106 -24.92 -17.78 -4.41
CA THR A 106 -26.32 -18.24 -4.33
C THR A 106 -27.14 -17.41 -3.36
N ASN A 107 -26.48 -16.51 -2.62
CA ASN A 107 -27.12 -15.58 -1.69
C ASN A 107 -27.60 -14.32 -2.43
N THR A 108 -28.28 -13.43 -1.70
CA THR A 108 -28.54 -12.08 -2.21
C THR A 108 -27.23 -11.43 -2.61
N LEU A 109 -27.16 -10.97 -3.86
CA LEU A 109 -25.99 -10.28 -4.39
C LEU A 109 -25.83 -8.92 -3.70
N ASP A 110 -24.68 -8.68 -3.10
CA ASP A 110 -24.20 -7.31 -2.86
C ASP A 110 -23.66 -6.78 -4.19
N GLU A 111 -24.31 -5.75 -4.71
CA GLU A 111 -23.99 -5.17 -6.02
C GLU A 111 -22.74 -4.25 -5.96
N THR A 112 -22.14 -4.07 -4.78
CA THR A 112 -20.93 -3.25 -4.61
C THR A 112 -19.69 -4.11 -4.38
N PHE A 113 -18.66 -3.89 -5.20
CA PHE A 113 -17.36 -4.55 -5.12
C PHE A 113 -16.28 -3.54 -4.77
N SER A 114 -15.56 -3.78 -3.69
CA SER A 114 -14.39 -3.00 -3.27
C SER A 114 -13.11 -3.64 -3.78
N MET A 115 -12.23 -2.79 -4.29
CA MET A 115 -10.90 -3.13 -4.80
C MET A 115 -9.91 -2.24 -4.05
N GLU A 116 -9.32 -2.77 -2.98
CA GLU A 116 -8.28 -2.08 -2.22
C GLU A 116 -6.92 -2.40 -2.86
N ARG A 117 -6.26 -1.37 -3.38
CA ARG A 117 -4.93 -1.48 -3.98
C ARG A 117 -3.87 -1.39 -2.89
N PHE A 118 -2.85 -2.23 -2.99
CA PHE A 118 -1.69 -2.23 -2.11
C PHE A 118 -0.40 -1.90 -2.88
N GLU A 119 0.41 -1.03 -2.29
CA GLU A 119 1.79 -0.74 -2.68
C GLU A 119 2.69 -1.95 -2.40
N TYR A 120 3.48 -2.35 -3.40
CA TYR A 120 4.54 -3.34 -3.25
C TYR A 120 5.76 -2.71 -2.58
N VAL A 121 5.98 -3.06 -1.32
CA VAL A 121 7.13 -2.59 -0.52
C VAL A 121 8.40 -3.39 -0.84
N GLY A 122 8.24 -4.66 -1.21
CA GLY A 122 9.34 -5.59 -1.43
C GLY A 122 9.61 -6.51 -0.24
N TYR A 123 10.83 -7.04 -0.15
CA TYR A 123 11.20 -7.96 0.92
C TYR A 123 11.34 -7.23 2.26
N THR A 124 10.77 -7.81 3.32
CA THR A 124 10.73 -7.30 4.69
C THR A 124 11.11 -8.39 5.70
N ILE A 125 11.36 -7.97 6.94
CA ILE A 125 11.64 -8.81 8.11
C ILE A 125 10.39 -9.20 8.92
N GLY A 126 9.19 -8.86 8.44
CA GLY A 126 7.94 -9.16 9.14
C GLY A 126 7.60 -8.16 10.25
N ILE A 127 7.94 -6.88 10.06
CA ILE A 127 7.53 -5.78 10.93
C ILE A 127 6.84 -4.73 10.06
N SER A 128 5.71 -4.21 10.54
CA SER A 128 4.91 -3.13 9.93
C SER A 128 4.62 -2.05 10.97
N ASN A 129 3.99 -0.95 10.53
CA ASN A 129 3.57 0.16 11.40
C ASN A 129 4.69 0.74 12.27
N LEU A 130 5.94 0.71 11.78
CA LEU A 130 7.01 1.51 12.34
C LEU A 130 6.62 2.99 12.28
N LYS A 131 6.57 3.65 13.43
CA LYS A 131 6.21 5.06 13.59
C LYS A 131 7.46 5.87 13.89
N GLU A 132 7.62 6.98 13.19
CA GLU A 132 8.69 7.94 13.48
C GLU A 132 8.43 8.60 14.85
N THR A 133 9.48 8.66 15.66
CA THR A 133 9.51 9.36 16.95
C THR A 133 9.95 10.80 16.75
N GLU A 134 9.77 11.66 17.75
CA GLU A 134 10.24 13.05 17.72
C GLU A 134 11.75 13.20 17.42
N SER A 135 12.54 12.15 17.67
CA SER A 135 13.98 12.12 17.40
C SER A 135 14.35 11.67 15.98
N GLY A 136 13.36 11.40 15.12
CA GLY A 136 13.54 10.86 13.77
C GLY A 136 13.85 9.36 13.71
N ARG A 137 13.78 8.67 14.85
CA ARG A 137 13.97 7.20 14.96
C ARG A 137 12.64 6.48 14.78
N PHE A 138 12.66 5.22 14.39
CA PHE A 138 11.44 4.45 14.17
C PHE A 138 11.19 3.44 15.28
N ALA A 139 9.98 3.48 15.83
CA ALA A 139 9.52 2.61 16.90
C ALA A 139 8.33 1.76 16.45
N PHE A 140 8.18 0.59 17.05
CA PHE A 140 7.03 -0.29 16.88
C PHE A 140 6.47 -0.70 18.26
N GLU A 141 5.19 -1.04 18.30
CA GLU A 141 4.58 -1.65 19.48
C GLU A 141 4.97 -3.13 19.53
N THR A 142 5.44 -3.59 20.69
CA THR A 142 5.97 -4.95 20.87
C THR A 142 4.87 -5.97 21.12
N SER A 143 3.73 -5.56 21.66
CA SER A 143 2.61 -6.47 21.93
C SER A 143 2.18 -7.20 20.66
N SER A 144 2.03 -8.52 20.74
CA SER A 144 1.46 -9.33 19.64
C SER A 144 0.05 -8.90 19.27
N ASP A 145 -0.71 -8.33 20.21
CA ASP A 145 -2.08 -7.84 19.99
C ASP A 145 -2.11 -6.60 19.08
N SER A 146 -0.98 -5.88 18.94
CA SER A 146 -0.86 -4.78 17.98
C SER A 146 -0.76 -5.27 16.53
N MET A 147 -0.48 -6.57 16.33
CA MET A 147 -0.27 -7.21 15.03
C MET A 147 0.86 -6.60 14.18
N ASN A 148 1.67 -5.68 14.73
CA ASN A 148 2.77 -5.03 14.00
C ASN A 148 3.92 -6.00 13.66
N ILE A 149 4.02 -7.10 14.40
CA ILE A 149 5.01 -8.15 14.22
C ILE A 149 4.33 -9.36 13.59
N ASN A 150 4.83 -9.83 12.45
CA ASN A 150 4.44 -11.12 11.91
C ASN A 150 5.04 -12.23 12.79
N MET A 151 4.18 -12.88 13.58
CA MET A 151 4.59 -13.96 14.50
C MET A 151 5.11 -15.23 13.81
N ASN A 152 4.95 -15.34 12.49
CA ASN A 152 5.53 -16.43 11.68
C ASN A 152 6.93 -16.08 11.13
N SER A 153 7.47 -14.90 11.45
CA SER A 153 8.77 -14.43 10.98
C SER A 153 9.86 -14.53 12.05
N ASP A 154 11.12 -14.29 11.66
CA ASP A 154 12.24 -14.18 12.61
C ASP A 154 12.10 -12.97 13.57
N ALA A 155 11.16 -12.06 13.32
CA ALA A 155 10.85 -10.93 14.20
C ALA A 155 9.96 -11.31 15.39
N ALA A 156 9.36 -12.51 15.43
CA ALA A 156 8.48 -12.94 16.51
C ALA A 156 9.06 -12.74 17.93
N PRO A 157 10.35 -13.01 18.21
CA PRO A 157 10.94 -12.79 19.54
C PRO A 157 10.97 -11.32 20.00
N LEU A 158 10.71 -10.35 19.11
CA LEU A 158 10.57 -8.94 19.48
C LEU A 158 9.31 -8.68 20.31
N SER A 159 8.32 -9.57 20.29
CA SER A 159 7.12 -9.43 21.11
C SER A 159 7.36 -9.67 22.60
N GLU A 160 8.47 -10.30 22.93
CA GLU A 160 8.86 -10.64 24.31
C GLU A 160 9.70 -9.54 24.97
N LEU A 161 9.93 -8.42 24.28
CA LEU A 161 10.60 -7.26 24.86
C LEU A 161 9.79 -6.70 26.04
N SER A 162 10.48 -6.30 27.10
CA SER A 162 9.83 -5.89 28.36
C SER A 162 9.13 -4.52 28.31
N THR A 163 9.19 -3.83 27.18
CA THR A 163 8.63 -2.48 26.98
C THR A 163 7.51 -2.54 25.96
N GLU A 164 6.46 -1.72 26.12
CA GLU A 164 5.31 -1.66 25.20
C GLU A 164 5.72 -1.21 23.78
N THR A 165 6.79 -0.43 23.68
CA THR A 165 7.39 0.01 22.42
C THR A 165 8.88 -0.24 22.42
N ALA A 166 9.45 -0.44 21.23
CA ALA A 166 10.88 -0.57 21.02
C ALA A 166 11.31 0.17 19.75
N ILE A 167 12.56 0.63 19.70
CA ILE A 167 13.14 1.35 18.56
C ILE A 167 14.04 0.39 17.78
N ILE A 168 13.86 0.29 16.47
CA ILE A 168 14.86 -0.32 15.58
C ILE A 168 15.78 0.81 15.12
N ASP A 169 16.99 0.89 15.67
CA ASP A 169 17.89 2.00 15.31
C ASP A 169 18.68 1.69 14.04
N GLN A 170 19.18 0.46 13.93
CA GLN A 170 19.97 0.03 12.79
C GLN A 170 19.51 -1.33 12.29
N ILE A 171 19.65 -1.53 10.99
CA ILE A 171 19.50 -2.83 10.34
C ILE A 171 20.57 -2.98 9.26
N GLY A 172 21.37 -4.04 9.34
CA GLY A 172 22.48 -4.27 8.41
C GLY A 172 23.57 -3.20 8.43
N GLY A 173 23.71 -2.47 9.55
CA GLY A 173 24.64 -1.35 9.71
C GLY A 173 24.17 -0.02 9.12
N ALA A 174 22.92 0.07 8.63
CA ALA A 174 22.30 1.32 8.21
C ALA A 174 21.31 1.81 9.28
N TYR A 175 21.32 3.11 9.56
CA TYR A 175 20.35 3.73 10.44
C TYR A 175 18.96 3.77 9.81
N LEU A 176 17.95 3.39 10.59
CA LEU A 176 16.55 3.44 10.17
C LEU A 176 15.99 4.84 10.43
N ARG A 177 15.71 5.59 9.36
CA ARG A 177 15.29 7.01 9.37
C ARG A 177 14.30 7.27 8.23
N ALA A 178 13.74 8.47 8.18
CA ALA A 178 12.89 8.88 7.07
C ALA A 178 13.63 8.64 5.74
N GLY A 179 13.01 7.89 4.83
CA GLY A 179 13.58 7.49 3.53
C GLY A 179 13.95 6.01 3.39
N ASN A 180 13.98 5.23 4.47
CA ASN A 180 14.13 3.77 4.40
C ASN A 180 13.03 3.00 5.15
N VAL A 181 11.92 3.68 5.41
CA VAL A 181 10.67 3.12 5.94
C VAL A 181 9.51 3.57 5.04
N SER A 182 8.62 2.64 4.67
CA SER A 182 7.44 2.92 3.85
C SER A 182 6.36 3.68 4.64
N SER A 183 5.34 4.17 3.94
CA SER A 183 4.16 4.81 4.52
C SER A 183 3.45 3.91 5.55
N GLY A 184 3.34 2.60 5.27
CA GLY A 184 2.82 1.60 6.20
C GLY A 184 3.82 1.07 7.21
N GLY A 185 4.96 1.73 7.38
CA GLY A 185 5.91 1.42 8.45
C GLY A 185 6.67 0.11 8.25
N CYS A 186 6.96 -0.27 7.00
CA CYS A 186 7.82 -1.41 6.67
C CYS A 186 9.22 -0.93 6.26
N ILE A 187 10.27 -1.71 6.54
CA ILE A 187 11.65 -1.35 6.15
C ILE A 187 11.86 -1.57 4.65
N LEU A 188 12.37 -0.56 3.95
CA LEU A 188 12.60 -0.58 2.51
C LEU A 188 13.99 -1.12 2.14
N GLY A 189 14.10 -1.66 0.92
CA GLY A 189 15.40 -1.97 0.29
C GLY A 189 16.11 -3.22 0.82
N LEU A 190 15.41 -4.12 1.52
CA LEU A 190 16.01 -5.38 1.95
C LEU A 190 16.07 -6.39 0.79
N SER A 191 17.12 -7.20 0.78
CA SER A 191 17.37 -8.20 -0.25
C SER A 191 16.76 -9.55 0.11
N LYS A 192 16.08 -10.18 -0.85
CA LYS A 192 15.47 -11.51 -0.70
C LYS A 192 16.36 -12.50 0.04
N GLY A 193 15.84 -13.05 1.14
CA GLY A 193 16.45 -14.14 1.90
C GLY A 193 17.72 -13.76 2.68
N LYS A 194 18.17 -12.50 2.63
CA LYS A 194 19.33 -12.05 3.40
C LYS A 194 18.95 -11.88 4.86
N THR A 195 19.82 -12.35 5.75
CA THR A 195 19.72 -12.10 7.19
C THR A 195 20.48 -10.82 7.56
N TYR A 196 19.82 -9.96 8.30
CA TYR A 196 20.34 -8.68 8.76
C TYR A 196 20.50 -8.71 10.29
N LEU A 197 21.56 -8.09 10.80
CA LEU A 197 21.67 -7.77 12.21
C LEU A 197 20.88 -6.48 12.45
N ALA A 198 19.91 -6.53 13.36
CA ALA A 198 19.14 -5.38 13.80
C ALA A 198 19.50 -5.01 15.24
N GLU A 199 19.76 -3.72 15.47
CA GLU A 199 19.95 -3.15 16.79
C GLU A 199 18.60 -2.59 17.28
N VAL A 200 18.02 -3.26 18.27
CA VAL A 200 16.69 -2.92 18.81
C VAL A 200 16.82 -2.45 20.26
N TYR A 201 16.24 -1.31 20.56
CA TYR A 201 16.29 -0.69 21.88
C TYR A 201 14.94 -0.81 22.59
N ALA A 202 14.94 -1.52 23.72
CA ALA A 202 13.85 -1.52 24.70
C ALA A 202 14.22 -0.55 25.83
N GLY A 203 13.72 0.67 25.75
CA GLY A 203 14.25 1.79 26.54
C GLY A 203 15.72 2.07 26.15
N THR A 204 16.64 1.98 27.11
CA THR A 204 18.09 2.15 26.87
C THR A 204 18.85 0.83 26.74
N ILE A 205 18.17 -0.31 26.85
CA ILE A 205 18.77 -1.63 26.71
C ILE A 205 18.79 -1.99 25.24
N MET A 206 20.00 -2.15 24.69
CA MET A 206 20.21 -2.59 23.31
C MET A 206 20.18 -4.11 23.24
N HIS A 207 19.44 -4.62 22.26
CA HIS A 207 19.33 -6.02 21.90
C HIS A 207 19.73 -6.20 20.43
N GLU A 208 20.44 -7.28 20.14
CA GLU A 208 20.78 -7.66 18.77
C GLU A 208 19.88 -8.80 18.30
N TYR A 209 19.26 -8.62 17.14
CA TYR A 209 18.44 -9.65 16.49
C TYR A 209 18.96 -9.97 15.11
N LYS A 210 18.91 -11.25 14.72
CA LYS A 210 19.19 -11.70 13.36
C LYS A 210 17.88 -11.93 12.66
N LEU A 211 17.52 -11.03 11.76
CA LEU A 211 16.21 -11.00 11.12
C LEU A 211 16.36 -11.26 9.62
N LYS A 212 15.66 -12.25 9.09
CA LYS A 212 15.72 -12.62 7.68
C LYS A 212 14.65 -11.87 6.88
N ALA A 213 15.07 -11.27 5.77
CA ALA A 213 14.18 -10.60 4.83
C ALA A 213 13.56 -11.62 3.86
N ASP A 214 12.64 -12.45 4.34
CA ASP A 214 12.03 -13.52 3.53
C ASP A 214 10.51 -13.43 3.37
N TYR A 215 9.89 -12.39 3.92
CA TYR A 215 8.51 -12.02 3.59
C TYR A 215 8.47 -10.90 2.56
N ILE A 216 7.47 -10.87 1.70
CA ILE A 216 7.05 -9.71 0.91
C ILE A 216 6.02 -8.95 1.72
N ALA A 217 6.16 -7.63 1.80
CA ALA A 217 5.14 -6.75 2.36
C ALA A 217 4.39 -5.98 1.27
N LEU A 218 3.09 -5.83 1.45
CA LEU A 218 2.24 -4.92 0.69
C LEU A 218 1.50 -3.99 1.65
N THR A 219 1.42 -2.69 1.37
CA THR A 219 0.74 -1.70 2.24
C THR A 219 -0.40 -1.01 1.50
N SER A 220 -1.56 -0.86 2.14
CA SER A 220 -2.75 -0.28 1.49
C SER A 220 -2.49 1.16 1.02
N MET A 221 -2.93 1.47 -0.21
CA MET A 221 -2.70 2.78 -0.84
C MET A 221 -3.95 3.42 -1.44
N GLU A 222 -4.85 2.65 -2.06
CA GLU A 222 -6.06 3.18 -2.71
C GLU A 222 -7.25 2.24 -2.47
N VAL A 223 -8.47 2.76 -2.48
CA VAL A 223 -9.69 1.95 -2.47
C VAL A 223 -10.61 2.45 -3.57
N TYR A 224 -11.05 1.53 -4.42
CA TYR A 224 -12.08 1.77 -5.42
C TYR A 224 -13.32 0.95 -5.12
N LYS A 225 -14.50 1.50 -5.43
CA LYS A 225 -15.77 0.79 -5.37
C LYS A 225 -16.39 0.75 -6.76
N SER A 226 -16.77 -0.44 -7.17
CA SER A 226 -17.46 -0.69 -8.44
C SER A 226 -18.86 -1.21 -8.17
N VAL A 227 -19.80 -0.81 -9.01
CA VAL A 227 -21.08 -1.52 -9.22
C VAL A 227 -21.14 -2.11 -10.62
N ASP A 228 -20.01 -2.14 -11.33
CA ASP A 228 -19.88 -2.62 -12.70
C ASP A 228 -19.64 -4.14 -12.70
N TYR A 229 -20.67 -4.88 -13.09
CA TYR A 229 -20.65 -6.33 -13.20
C TYR A 229 -21.62 -6.82 -14.28
N ASP A 230 -21.33 -8.00 -14.82
CA ASP A 230 -22.18 -8.67 -15.81
C ASP A 230 -22.61 -10.05 -15.33
N PHE A 231 -23.88 -10.39 -15.51
CA PHE A 231 -24.34 -11.76 -15.31
C PHE A 231 -23.75 -12.67 -16.38
N MET A 232 -22.89 -13.61 -15.97
CA MET A 232 -22.26 -14.56 -16.88
C MET A 232 -23.16 -15.77 -17.10
N GLN A 233 -23.62 -16.37 -15.99
CA GLN A 233 -24.58 -17.48 -16.00
C GLN A 233 -25.21 -17.66 -14.60
N SER A 234 -25.96 -18.75 -14.40
CA SER A 234 -26.54 -19.06 -13.07
C SER A 234 -25.45 -19.01 -12.00
N GLU A 235 -25.72 -18.28 -10.91
CA GLU A 235 -24.87 -18.15 -9.72
C GLU A 235 -23.52 -17.44 -9.92
N ILE A 236 -23.19 -16.97 -11.14
CA ILE A 236 -21.87 -16.39 -11.43
C ILE A 236 -21.99 -15.09 -12.21
N ILE A 237 -21.28 -14.08 -11.71
CA ILE A 237 -21.08 -12.79 -12.39
C ILE A 237 -19.61 -12.59 -12.73
N THR A 238 -19.36 -11.73 -13.72
CA THR A 238 -18.05 -11.10 -13.93
C THR A 238 -18.04 -9.75 -13.22
N VAL A 239 -17.00 -9.47 -12.44
CA VAL A 239 -16.75 -8.15 -11.85
C VAL A 239 -15.80 -7.41 -12.76
N ASN A 240 -16.23 -6.28 -13.31
CA ASN A 240 -15.48 -5.55 -14.32
C ASN A 240 -14.40 -4.69 -13.67
N ILE A 241 -13.15 -4.84 -14.15
CA ILE A 241 -12.02 -4.01 -13.75
C ILE A 241 -12.03 -2.72 -14.60
N PRO A 242 -12.02 -1.53 -13.99
CA PRO A 242 -12.03 -0.29 -14.75
C PRO A 242 -10.83 -0.16 -15.69
N GLU A 243 -11.04 0.40 -16.89
CA GLU A 243 -10.00 0.49 -17.92
C GLU A 243 -8.78 1.34 -17.50
N TYR A 244 -8.97 2.28 -16.58
CA TYR A 244 -7.93 3.17 -16.07
C TYR A 244 -7.06 2.52 -14.99
N PHE A 245 -7.32 1.27 -14.60
CA PHE A 245 -6.48 0.58 -13.62
C PHE A 245 -5.09 0.32 -14.18
N ASN A 246 -4.07 0.67 -13.39
CA ASN A 246 -2.69 0.30 -13.65
C ASN A 246 -2.38 -1.09 -13.08
N SER A 247 -1.37 -1.77 -13.64
CA SER A 247 -0.87 -3.03 -13.06
C SER A 247 -0.59 -2.84 -11.56
N GLY A 248 -1.08 -3.75 -10.71
CA GLY A 248 -1.02 -3.58 -9.26
C GLY A 248 -1.51 -4.81 -8.48
N TYR A 249 -1.49 -4.71 -7.16
CA TYR A 249 -2.01 -5.73 -6.25
C TYR A 249 -3.32 -5.25 -5.65
N TYR A 250 -4.40 -6.01 -5.85
CA TYR A 250 -5.75 -5.61 -5.49
C TYR A 250 -6.40 -6.66 -4.59
N MET A 251 -6.80 -6.25 -3.40
CA MET A 251 -7.63 -7.02 -2.48
C MET A 251 -9.08 -6.80 -2.85
N ILE A 252 -9.77 -7.88 -3.23
CA ILE A 252 -11.16 -7.81 -3.66
C ILE A 252 -12.06 -8.14 -2.47
N ASN A 253 -12.93 -7.22 -2.06
CA ASN A 253 -13.91 -7.41 -0.96
C ASN A 253 -13.33 -8.01 0.34
N ASN A 254 -12.08 -7.69 0.70
CA ASN A 254 -11.34 -8.37 1.80
C ASN A 254 -11.27 -9.91 1.68
N TYR A 255 -11.64 -10.49 0.54
CA TYR A 255 -11.67 -11.92 0.28
C TYR A 255 -10.27 -12.45 -0.02
N GLY A 256 -9.57 -11.81 -0.95
CA GLY A 256 -8.26 -12.25 -1.39
C GLY A 256 -7.60 -11.27 -2.35
N LEU A 257 -6.29 -11.40 -2.45
CA LEU A 257 -5.46 -10.60 -3.32
C LEU A 257 -5.40 -11.21 -4.72
N VAL A 258 -5.41 -10.35 -5.73
CA VAL A 258 -5.05 -10.64 -7.11
C VAL A 258 -3.98 -9.68 -7.60
N ARG A 259 -3.04 -10.17 -8.41
CA ARG A 259 -2.13 -9.32 -9.17
C ARG A 259 -2.78 -8.99 -10.51
N TYR A 260 -3.21 -7.75 -10.69
CA TYR A 260 -3.69 -7.28 -11.98
C TYR A 260 -2.53 -6.82 -12.85
N VAL A 261 -2.54 -7.21 -14.12
CA VAL A 261 -1.58 -6.79 -15.13
C VAL A 261 -2.35 -6.16 -16.27
N ASN A 262 -2.17 -4.85 -16.47
CA ASN A 262 -2.73 -4.12 -17.61
C ASN A 262 -1.91 -4.42 -18.87
N GLY A 263 -2.01 -5.66 -19.33
CA GLY A 263 -1.24 -6.24 -20.42
C GLY A 263 -1.39 -7.77 -20.44
N THR A 264 -0.63 -8.43 -21.31
CA THR A 264 -0.66 -9.89 -21.47
C THR A 264 0.53 -10.60 -20.79
N SER A 265 1.44 -9.82 -20.20
CA SER A 265 2.65 -10.31 -19.53
C SER A 265 3.22 -9.22 -18.62
N TYR A 266 4.06 -9.60 -17.66
CA TYR A 266 4.86 -8.70 -16.84
C TYR A 266 6.27 -9.29 -16.66
N ASP A 267 7.20 -8.46 -16.23
CA ASP A 267 8.58 -8.85 -15.91
C ASP A 267 9.08 -8.17 -14.63
N GLU A 268 10.37 -8.29 -14.35
CA GLU A 268 11.01 -7.69 -13.16
C GLU A 268 11.06 -6.15 -13.18
N ASN A 269 10.85 -5.51 -14.34
CA ASN A 269 10.83 -4.06 -14.49
C ASN A 269 9.42 -3.48 -14.43
N THR A 270 8.39 -4.33 -14.32
CA THR A 270 7.02 -3.87 -14.20
C THR A 270 6.81 -3.20 -12.85
N ASP A 271 6.53 -1.90 -12.87
CA ASP A 271 6.21 -1.15 -11.67
C ASP A 271 4.73 -1.37 -11.29
N PHE A 272 4.51 -2.03 -10.16
CA PHE A 272 3.19 -2.29 -9.59
C PHE A 272 2.71 -1.19 -8.64
N ASN A 273 3.47 -0.10 -8.48
CA ASN A 273 3.18 0.99 -7.54
C ASN A 273 2.64 2.25 -8.23
N VAL A 274 2.51 2.24 -9.56
CA VAL A 274 1.92 3.36 -10.32
C VAL A 274 0.44 3.54 -9.90
N PRO A 275 0.05 4.68 -9.31
CA PRO A 275 -1.33 4.93 -8.85
C PRO A 275 -2.35 4.86 -9.97
N ASN A 276 -3.61 4.59 -9.66
CA ASN A 276 -4.68 4.66 -10.64
C ASN A 276 -5.06 6.13 -10.90
N VAL A 277 -5.27 6.49 -12.17
CA VAL A 277 -5.71 7.85 -12.54
C VAL A 277 -6.95 7.72 -13.41
N GLU A 278 -8.11 7.97 -12.80
CA GLU A 278 -9.36 8.09 -13.54
C GLU A 278 -9.32 9.36 -14.40
N ALA A 279 -9.63 9.23 -15.69
CA ALA A 279 -9.72 10.37 -16.58
C ALA A 279 -10.93 11.22 -16.15
N SER A 280 -10.70 12.48 -15.75
CA SER A 280 -11.80 13.42 -15.54
C SER A 280 -12.50 13.67 -16.88
N GLU A 281 -13.79 13.38 -17.00
CA GLU A 281 -14.60 13.82 -18.13
C GLU A 281 -14.57 15.36 -18.20
N ASP A 282 -14.00 15.89 -19.30
CA ASP A 282 -14.01 17.26 -19.81
C ASP A 282 -13.91 18.45 -18.83
N VAL A 283 -12.79 19.17 -18.89
CA VAL A 283 -12.81 20.64 -18.78
C VAL A 283 -12.28 21.22 -20.09
N GLU A 284 -13.22 21.59 -20.96
CA GLU A 284 -12.97 22.54 -22.05
C GLU A 284 -12.28 23.79 -21.49
N SER A 285 -11.29 24.26 -22.23
CA SER A 285 -10.65 25.55 -22.04
C SER A 285 -11.66 26.71 -21.98
N MET A 286 -11.75 27.44 -20.87
CA MET A 286 -12.19 28.85 -20.88
C MET A 286 -11.57 29.67 -19.74
N ASP A 287 -11.22 30.91 -20.12
CA ASP A 287 -10.56 31.97 -19.35
C ASP A 287 -11.33 32.50 -18.13
N THR A 288 -10.54 32.98 -17.15
CA THR A 288 -10.74 34.07 -16.16
C THR A 288 -12.15 34.45 -15.67
N GLU A 289 -12.40 34.35 -14.36
CA GLU A 289 -12.53 35.47 -13.39
C GLU A 289 -13.23 34.99 -12.09
N ASN A 290 -12.87 35.65 -11.00
CA ASN A 290 -13.16 35.33 -9.59
C ASN A 290 -14.61 35.67 -9.18
N GLU A 291 -15.31 34.81 -8.43
CA GLU A 291 -16.01 35.14 -7.17
C GLU A 291 -16.81 33.94 -6.58
N ASN A 292 -16.34 33.49 -5.40
CA ASN A 292 -16.98 32.74 -4.31
C ASN A 292 -18.41 32.17 -4.47
N LEU A 293 -18.54 30.85 -4.23
CA LEU A 293 -19.44 30.28 -3.21
C LEU A 293 -18.93 28.89 -2.77
N VAL A 294 -18.64 28.75 -1.47
CA VAL A 294 -18.12 27.54 -0.81
C VAL A 294 -19.25 26.53 -0.57
N SER A 295 -18.99 25.26 -0.85
CA SER A 295 -19.54 24.15 -0.07
C SER A 295 -18.52 23.02 0.05
N ASN A 296 -18.19 22.69 1.30
CA ASN A 296 -17.25 21.69 1.78
C ASN A 296 -17.46 20.29 1.16
N ASP A 297 -16.43 19.77 0.48
CA ASP A 297 -15.80 18.46 0.71
C ASP A 297 -14.75 18.25 -0.38
N GLU A 298 -13.53 18.77 -0.18
CA GLU A 298 -12.39 18.45 -1.04
C GLU A 298 -11.11 18.95 -0.36
N GLN A 299 -10.32 18.04 0.19
CA GLN A 299 -8.93 18.34 0.51
C GLN A 299 -8.14 17.04 0.47
N THR A 300 -7.50 16.74 -0.68
CA THR A 300 -6.22 16.01 -0.78
C THR A 300 -5.69 15.81 -2.22
N LYS A 301 -6.16 16.52 -3.27
CA LYS A 301 -5.58 16.39 -4.63
C LYS A 301 -4.70 17.53 -5.17
N ASP A 302 -4.66 18.71 -4.54
CA ASP A 302 -4.03 19.89 -5.16
C ASP A 302 -2.59 20.24 -4.73
N ASP A 303 -1.91 19.36 -3.99
CA ASP A 303 -0.64 19.73 -3.38
C ASP A 303 0.59 18.96 -3.89
N VAL A 304 0.64 18.75 -5.21
CA VAL A 304 1.79 18.16 -5.90
C VAL A 304 2.30 19.12 -6.97
N LYS A 305 3.59 19.46 -6.93
CA LYS A 305 4.28 20.27 -7.95
C LYS A 305 5.37 19.43 -8.61
N LYS A 306 5.47 19.50 -9.94
CA LYS A 306 6.46 18.75 -10.73
C LYS A 306 7.27 19.70 -11.60
N GLU A 307 8.59 19.51 -11.59
CA GLU A 307 9.56 20.29 -12.33
C GLU A 307 10.48 19.36 -13.12
N THR A 308 10.89 19.76 -14.32
CA THR A 308 11.88 19.00 -15.11
C THR A 308 13.30 19.47 -14.79
N VAL A 309 14.15 18.52 -14.40
CA VAL A 309 15.56 18.72 -14.04
C VAL A 309 16.45 18.04 -15.08
N SER A 310 17.08 18.82 -15.95
CA SER A 310 17.97 18.30 -17.00
C SER A 310 19.44 18.30 -16.56
N ILE A 311 20.02 17.11 -16.42
CA ILE A 311 21.42 16.88 -16.08
C ILE A 311 22.25 16.75 -17.37
N LYS A 312 23.22 17.64 -17.57
CA LYS A 312 23.97 17.76 -18.84
C LYS A 312 25.13 16.78 -18.98
N LYS A 313 25.68 16.33 -17.85
CA LYS A 313 26.77 15.35 -17.77
C LYS A 313 26.69 14.59 -16.45
N ASP A 314 27.22 13.38 -16.45
CA ASP A 314 27.34 12.57 -15.24
C ASP A 314 28.19 13.29 -14.17
N GLY A 315 27.77 13.21 -12.91
CA GLY A 315 28.54 13.75 -11.79
C GLY A 315 27.70 13.98 -10.52
N ALA A 316 28.35 14.55 -9.51
CA ALA A 316 27.72 14.93 -8.25
C ALA A 316 26.94 16.24 -8.40
N TYR A 317 25.69 16.24 -7.94
CA TYR A 317 24.83 17.42 -7.93
C TYR A 317 24.20 17.60 -6.55
N LEU A 318 24.13 18.84 -6.10
CA LEU A 318 23.28 19.26 -5.00
C LEU A 318 21.98 19.81 -5.57
N ILE A 319 20.87 19.14 -5.26
CA ILE A 319 19.54 19.66 -5.57
C ILE A 319 18.93 20.20 -4.28
N LYS A 320 18.43 21.43 -4.34
CA LYS A 320 17.81 22.12 -3.20
C LYS A 320 16.46 22.73 -3.59
N VAL A 321 15.44 22.47 -2.79
CA VAL A 321 14.11 23.09 -2.85
C VAL A 321 13.98 24.00 -1.65
N SER A 322 13.69 25.28 -1.85
CA SER A 322 13.43 26.28 -0.80
C SER A 322 11.99 26.73 -0.88
N TYR A 323 11.31 26.84 0.26
CA TYR A 323 9.90 27.26 0.33
C TYR A 323 9.68 28.23 1.47
N VAL A 324 8.64 29.08 1.35
CA VAL A 324 8.27 30.02 2.41
C VAL A 324 7.62 29.28 3.56
N ASN A 325 8.16 29.38 4.76
CA ASN A 325 7.55 28.76 5.94
C ASN A 325 6.44 29.67 6.50
N ASN A 326 5.23 29.14 6.68
CA ASN A 326 4.12 29.87 7.27
C ASN A 326 3.97 29.46 8.74
N GLU A 327 3.71 30.43 9.62
CA GLU A 327 3.55 30.20 11.07
C GLU A 327 2.37 29.27 11.45
N SER A 328 1.57 28.84 10.47
CA SER A 328 0.32 28.07 10.61
C SER A 328 0.49 26.56 10.86
N GLY A 329 1.71 26.02 10.99
CA GLY A 329 1.92 24.63 11.42
C GLY A 329 1.66 23.58 10.33
N ASP A 330 1.84 23.96 9.07
CA ASP A 330 1.39 23.21 7.90
C ASP A 330 2.21 21.96 7.51
N GLY A 331 3.18 21.56 8.33
CA GLY A 331 4.05 20.42 8.07
C GLY A 331 5.18 20.72 7.09
N VAL A 332 6.18 19.85 7.05
CA VAL A 332 7.33 19.96 6.14
C VAL A 332 6.94 19.33 4.79
N PRO A 333 7.11 20.00 3.65
CA PRO A 333 6.93 19.40 2.33
C PRO A 333 7.86 18.20 2.14
N SER A 334 7.52 17.30 1.22
CA SER A 334 8.42 16.26 0.74
C SER A 334 8.90 16.61 -0.68
N ALA A 335 10.12 16.22 -1.04
CA ALA A 335 10.59 16.34 -2.41
C ALA A 335 11.40 15.13 -2.85
N VAL A 336 11.11 14.61 -4.04
CA VAL A 336 11.79 13.48 -4.67
C VAL A 336 12.29 13.89 -6.04
N VAL A 337 13.55 13.58 -6.34
CA VAL A 337 14.10 13.68 -7.70
C VAL A 337 14.18 12.28 -8.27
N TYR A 338 13.56 12.02 -9.42
CA TYR A 338 13.55 10.69 -10.02
C TYR A 338 13.62 10.71 -11.54
N ASN A 339 14.06 9.59 -12.11
CA ASN A 339 13.88 9.24 -13.51
C ASN A 339 13.47 7.75 -13.58
N ASP A 340 13.35 7.21 -14.79
CA ASP A 340 12.96 5.80 -15.00
C ASP A 340 13.92 4.78 -14.35
N GLU A 341 15.13 5.18 -13.95
CA GLU A 341 16.12 4.29 -13.33
C GLU A 341 16.17 4.40 -11.80
N LYS A 342 15.98 5.59 -11.22
CA LYS A 342 16.25 5.87 -9.80
C LYS A 342 15.42 7.02 -9.27
N ALA A 343 15.08 6.94 -7.98
CA ALA A 343 14.48 8.02 -7.20
C ALA A 343 15.35 8.40 -6.00
N TYR A 344 15.35 9.68 -5.65
CA TYR A 344 16.15 10.26 -4.59
C TYR A 344 15.32 11.25 -3.77
N GLN A 345 14.96 10.85 -2.55
CA GLN A 345 14.33 11.74 -1.57
C GLN A 345 15.30 12.83 -1.09
N LEU A 346 14.86 14.09 -1.10
CA LEU A 346 15.58 15.22 -0.50
C LEU A 346 15.31 15.27 1.01
N ASN A 347 16.32 15.73 1.76
CA ASN A 347 16.27 15.79 3.22
C ASN A 347 16.03 17.22 3.71
N GLU A 348 15.28 17.38 4.79
CA GLU A 348 15.09 18.67 5.44
C GLU A 348 16.43 19.26 5.92
N ASP A 349 16.64 20.54 5.62
CA ASP A 349 17.75 21.31 6.15
C ASP A 349 17.42 21.79 7.58
N THR A 350 18.46 22.05 8.38
CA THR A 350 18.36 22.55 9.77
C THR A 350 17.52 23.82 9.95
N SER A 351 17.34 24.62 8.89
CA SER A 351 16.47 25.81 8.90
C SER A 351 14.97 25.49 8.74
N LYS A 352 14.59 24.26 8.34
CA LYS A 352 13.22 23.84 8.02
C LYS A 352 12.54 24.64 6.90
N GLU A 353 13.32 25.40 6.14
CA GLU A 353 12.88 26.24 5.02
C GLU A 353 13.34 25.68 3.67
N SER A 354 13.99 24.52 3.69
CA SER A 354 14.44 23.86 2.48
C SER A 354 14.66 22.36 2.63
N LEU A 355 14.53 21.66 1.52
CA LEU A 355 14.92 20.27 1.34
C LEU A 355 16.15 20.22 0.42
N SER A 356 17.14 19.40 0.72
CA SER A 356 18.29 19.23 -0.17
C SER A 356 18.92 17.85 -0.08
N LYS A 357 19.62 17.46 -1.15
CA LYS A 357 20.46 16.27 -1.16
C LYS A 357 21.54 16.37 -2.22
N GLU A 358 22.75 15.97 -1.84
CA GLU A 358 23.85 15.71 -2.77
C GLU A 358 23.74 14.26 -3.28
N MET A 359 23.84 14.09 -4.59
CA MET A 359 23.68 12.79 -5.25
C MET A 359 24.46 12.71 -6.56
N GLU A 360 24.94 11.51 -6.87
CA GLU A 360 25.49 11.18 -8.18
C GLU A 360 24.35 10.95 -9.17
N LEU A 361 24.29 11.81 -10.20
CA LEU A 361 23.31 11.75 -11.28
C LEU A 361 24.02 11.50 -12.61
N LYS A 362 23.37 10.71 -13.47
CA LYS A 362 23.80 10.54 -14.86
C LYS A 362 23.21 11.66 -15.70
N LYS A 363 23.80 11.91 -16.87
CA LYS A 363 23.21 12.74 -17.90
C LYS A 363 21.82 12.22 -18.27
N GLY A 364 20.83 13.08 -18.20
CA GLY A 364 19.43 12.74 -18.49
C GLY A 364 18.47 13.75 -17.89
N ASP A 365 17.19 13.57 -18.22
CA ASP A 365 16.11 14.33 -17.62
C ASP A 365 15.55 13.60 -16.40
N TYR A 366 15.27 14.35 -15.35
CA TYR A 366 14.68 13.90 -14.10
C TYR A 366 13.44 14.73 -13.80
N THR A 367 12.51 14.16 -13.05
CA THR A 367 11.38 14.86 -12.46
C THR A 367 11.71 15.19 -11.01
N LEU A 368 11.62 16.46 -10.64
CA LEU A 368 11.55 16.89 -9.26
C LEU A 368 10.07 17.03 -8.88
N GLU A 369 9.61 16.18 -7.98
CA GLU A 369 8.25 16.21 -7.46
C GLU A 369 8.27 16.70 -6.02
N ILE A 370 7.43 17.68 -5.71
CA ILE A 370 7.30 18.30 -4.39
C ILE A 370 5.85 18.12 -3.94
N THR A 371 5.65 17.57 -2.75
CA THR A 371 4.33 17.37 -2.16
C THR A 371 4.20 18.09 -0.82
N GLY A 372 2.99 18.50 -0.43
CA GLY A 372 2.79 19.11 0.88
C GLY A 372 3.15 20.61 0.94
N LEU A 373 3.21 21.32 -0.19
CA LEU A 373 3.47 22.76 -0.22
C LEU A 373 2.31 23.60 0.32
N LYS A 374 1.06 23.16 0.19
CA LYS A 374 -0.17 23.83 0.63
C LYS A 374 -0.19 25.30 0.22
N GLU A 375 -0.04 25.54 -1.07
CA GLU A 375 0.02 26.88 -1.68
C GLU A 375 1.29 27.71 -1.35
N ARG A 376 2.27 27.17 -0.59
CA ARG A 376 3.54 27.86 -0.36
C ARG A 376 4.29 28.12 -1.65
N GLU A 377 4.79 29.35 -1.81
CA GLU A 377 5.77 29.66 -2.85
C GLU A 377 7.06 28.87 -2.61
N TYR A 378 7.63 28.34 -3.69
CA TYR A 378 8.88 27.61 -3.67
C TYR A 378 9.80 28.02 -4.82
N THR A 379 11.08 27.74 -4.62
CA THR A 379 12.13 27.79 -5.64
C THR A 379 12.94 26.52 -5.57
N TYR A 380 13.58 26.12 -6.67
CA TYR A 380 14.55 25.04 -6.65
C TYR A 380 15.84 25.45 -7.36
N SER A 381 16.94 24.81 -6.98
CA SER A 381 18.26 25.03 -7.54
C SER A 381 19.00 23.71 -7.72
N ILE A 382 19.84 23.67 -8.74
CA ILE A 382 20.68 22.52 -9.09
C ILE A 382 22.10 23.06 -9.21
N GLU A 383 23.00 22.54 -8.38
CA GLU A 383 24.41 22.93 -8.36
C GLU A 383 25.27 21.71 -8.65
N GLU A 384 26.04 21.75 -9.74
CA GLU A 384 27.07 20.75 -9.99
C GLU A 384 28.19 20.91 -8.97
N LYS A 385 28.52 19.84 -8.26
CA LYS A 385 29.65 19.80 -7.33
C LYS A 385 30.90 19.34 -8.07
N ALA A 386 32.01 20.04 -7.85
CA ALA A 386 33.30 19.59 -8.35
C ALA A 386 33.59 18.21 -7.76
N SER A 387 33.75 17.21 -8.62
CA SER A 387 34.32 15.92 -8.22
C SER A 387 35.66 16.21 -7.54
N PHE A 388 35.82 15.77 -6.29
CA PHE A 388 37.13 15.74 -5.65
C PHE A 388 38.01 14.80 -6.49
N GLU A 389 38.79 15.36 -7.42
CA GLU A 389 39.98 14.70 -7.90
C GLU A 389 40.84 14.48 -6.66
N ALA A 390 41.09 13.22 -6.33
CA ALA A 390 42.10 12.87 -5.35
C ALA A 390 43.39 13.58 -5.76
N GLU A 391 43.91 14.45 -4.89
CA GLU A 391 45.30 14.88 -4.94
C GLU A 391 46.18 13.63 -4.80
N ALA A 392 46.47 13.00 -5.93
CA ALA A 392 47.66 12.22 -6.11
C ALA A 392 48.71 13.18 -6.69
N ASP A 393 49.38 13.96 -5.84
CA ASP A 393 50.78 14.31 -6.10
C ASP A 393 51.57 14.74 -4.86
N ASN A 394 52.69 14.03 -4.67
CA ASN A 394 53.97 14.42 -4.07
C ASN A 394 54.07 14.84 -2.59
N GLY A 395 54.40 13.84 -1.77
CA GLY A 395 55.21 13.94 -0.55
C GLY A 395 56.02 12.68 -0.30
#